data_AF-A0A914MH97-F1
#
_entry.id   AF-A0A914MH97-F1
#
_cell.length_a   1.000
_cell.length_b   1.000
_cell.length_c   1.000
_cell.angle_alpha   90.00
_cell.angle_beta   90.00
_cell.angle_gamma   90.00
#
_symmetry.space_group_name_H-M   'P 1'
#
loop_
_entity.id
_entity.type
_entity.pdbx_description
1 polymer ?
#
loop_
_entity_poly.entity_id
_entity_poly.type
_entity_poly.pdbx_seq_one_letter_code
_entity_poly.pdbx_strand_id
1 'polypeptide(L)'
;MLPIKSLYVQTNFISPITFIKYPVLSLKTYDQIYPNFSTPRGLAIIINNYKFINKQNREGTQVDELSLCNLFKQLGYKIICERDLTAQVILKINTRCVSPFSFLP
;
A
#
# COMPACT_ATOMS: atom_id res chain seq x y z
N MET A 1 25.29 24.90 11.43
CA MET A 1 24.15 25.71 10.93
C MET A 1 24.20 25.69 9.40
N LEU A 2 23.40 24.84 8.76
CA LEU A 2 23.27 24.77 7.29
C LEU A 2 21.80 25.05 6.94
N PRO A 3 21.50 25.95 5.99
CA PRO A 3 20.13 26.36 5.71
C PRO A 3 19.47 25.36 4.75
N ILE A 4 18.31 24.83 5.13
CA ILE A 4 17.46 24.05 4.24
C ILE A 4 16.78 25.04 3.29
N LYS A 5 17.37 25.22 2.10
CA LYS A 5 16.70 25.92 1.01
C LYS A 5 15.54 25.07 0.52
N SER A 6 14.35 25.58 0.79
CA SER A 6 13.11 25.38 0.06
C SER A 6 13.34 25.08 -1.43
N LEU A 7 12.84 23.94 -1.90
CA LEU A 7 12.43 23.77 -3.29
C LEU A 7 11.08 23.05 -3.31
N TYR A 8 10.06 23.91 -3.21
CA TYR A 8 8.70 23.70 -3.67
C TYR A 8 8.74 23.08 -5.09
N VAL A 9 8.20 21.87 -5.26
CA VAL A 9 7.80 21.37 -6.58
C VAL A 9 6.27 21.40 -6.63
N GLN A 10 5.78 22.29 -7.47
CA GLN A 10 4.38 22.55 -7.74
C GLN A 10 3.86 21.51 -8.73
N THR A 11 2.95 20.64 -8.30
CA THR A 11 2.05 19.94 -9.23
C THR A 11 0.63 19.96 -8.66
N ASN A 12 -0.18 20.84 -9.25
CA ASN A 12 -1.63 20.82 -9.15
C ASN A 12 -2.16 19.53 -9.81
N PHE A 13 -2.99 18.73 -9.13
CA PHE A 13 -4.21 18.12 -9.71
C PHE A 13 -4.97 17.24 -8.68
N ILE A 14 -6.26 17.56 -8.51
CA ILE A 14 -7.39 16.73 -8.00
C ILE A 14 -7.35 16.28 -6.51
N SER A 15 -8.26 16.79 -5.67
CA SER A 15 -8.54 16.27 -4.30
C SER A 15 -9.65 15.18 -4.34
N PRO A 16 -9.69 14.15 -3.44
CA PRO A 16 -9.60 14.30 -1.98
C PRO A 16 -8.94 13.11 -1.23
N ILE A 17 -7.63 13.19 -0.97
CA ILE A 17 -7.05 12.68 0.28
C ILE A 17 -6.11 13.80 0.69
N THR A 18 -6.30 14.37 1.87
CA THR A 18 -5.38 15.39 2.38
C THR A 18 -4.01 14.72 2.52
N PHE A 19 -3.16 14.83 1.50
CA PHE A 19 -1.75 14.52 1.66
C PHE A 19 -1.26 15.45 2.76
N ILE A 20 -0.96 14.88 3.91
CA ILE A 20 -0.47 15.64 5.05
C ILE A 20 0.81 16.32 4.57
N LYS A 21 0.72 17.63 4.33
CA LYS A 21 1.89 18.47 4.15
C LYS A 21 2.53 18.54 5.54
N TYR A 22 3.66 17.87 5.72
CA TYR A 22 4.50 18.07 6.90
C TYR A 22 4.88 19.57 6.92
N PRO A 23 4.40 20.34 7.91
CA PRO A 23 4.82 20.19 9.31
C PRO A 23 3.65 20.36 10.31
N VAL A 24 2.80 19.34 10.49
CA VAL A 24 1.76 19.34 11.56
C VAL A 24 2.09 18.34 12.68
N LEU A 25 3.30 17.79 12.68
CA LEU A 25 3.79 16.99 13.80
C LEU A 25 4.54 17.89 14.76
N SER A 26 3.84 18.34 15.80
CA SER A 26 4.46 18.85 17.02
C SER A 26 5.56 17.88 17.46
N LEU A 27 6.76 18.39 17.77
CA LEU A 27 7.90 17.59 18.23
C LEU A 27 7.55 16.65 19.41
N LYS A 28 6.47 16.91 20.16
CA LYS A 28 5.99 16.06 21.24
C LYS A 28 5.43 14.70 20.79
N THR A 29 5.02 14.55 19.53
CA THR A 29 4.41 13.30 19.03
C THR A 29 5.35 12.45 18.19
N TYR A 30 6.58 12.90 17.91
CA TYR A 30 7.48 12.20 16.99
C TYR A 30 7.90 10.82 17.53
N ASP A 31 8.14 10.72 18.84
CA ASP A 31 8.49 9.45 19.51
C ASP A 31 7.30 8.49 19.64
N GLN A 32 6.08 8.93 19.31
CA GLN A 32 4.85 8.14 19.40
C GLN A 32 4.35 7.65 18.03
N ILE A 33 5.07 7.96 16.95
CA ILE A 33 4.63 7.67 15.58
C ILE A 33 5.62 6.71 14.92
N TYR A 34 5.09 5.62 14.37
CA TYR A 34 5.89 4.71 13.56
C TYR A 34 6.43 5.42 12.31
N PRO A 35 7.75 5.37 12.06
CA PRO A 35 8.32 5.95 10.85
C PRO A 35 7.78 5.21 9.62
N ASN A 36 7.18 5.96 8.69
CA ASN A 36 6.60 5.43 7.46
C ASN A 36 6.89 6.35 6.25
N PHE A 37 8.17 6.65 6.05
CA PHE A 37 8.64 7.65 5.08
C PHE A 37 9.42 7.06 3.90
N SER A 38 9.45 5.73 3.77
CA SER A 38 10.11 5.02 2.66
C SER A 38 9.44 5.30 1.31
N THR A 39 10.21 5.16 0.22
CA THR A 39 9.71 5.22 -1.15
C THR A 39 10.25 4.02 -1.93
N PRO A 40 9.43 3.01 -2.26
CA PRO A 40 8.01 2.87 -1.91
C PRO A 40 7.78 2.73 -0.39
N ARG A 41 6.61 3.15 0.10
CA ARG A 41 6.30 3.09 1.55
C ARG A 41 6.34 1.66 2.09
N GLY A 42 5.94 0.72 1.25
CA GLY A 42 6.00 -0.70 1.54
C GLY A 42 5.34 -1.49 0.43
N LEU A 43 5.08 -2.76 0.71
CA LEU A 43 4.35 -3.67 -0.15
C LEU A 43 2.92 -3.86 0.39
N ALA A 44 1.93 -3.77 -0.48
CA ALA A 44 0.53 -4.11 -0.21
C ALA A 44 0.14 -5.31 -1.08
N ILE A 45 -0.36 -6.37 -0.45
CA ILE A 45 -0.84 -7.57 -1.14
C ILE A 45 -2.35 -7.61 -1.01
N ILE A 46 -3.05 -7.70 -2.13
CA ILE A 46 -4.50 -7.79 -2.20
C ILE A 46 -4.84 -9.19 -2.70
N ILE A 47 -5.51 -9.98 -1.86
CA ILE A 47 -5.98 -11.32 -2.22
C ILE A 47 -7.48 -11.25 -2.47
N ASN A 48 -7.88 -11.39 -3.73
CA ASN A 48 -9.26 -11.29 -4.15
C ASN A 48 -9.80 -12.64 -4.67
N ASN A 49 -10.50 -13.37 -3.80
CA ASN A 49 -11.14 -14.64 -4.17
C ASN A 49 -12.59 -14.37 -4.60
N TYR A 50 -12.85 -14.47 -5.90
CA TYR A 50 -14.16 -14.34 -6.54
C TYR A 50 -14.85 -15.70 -6.71
N LYS A 51 -14.13 -16.72 -7.19
CA LYS A 51 -14.68 -18.05 -7.48
C LYS A 51 -14.38 -19.05 -6.36
N PHE A 52 -15.37 -19.86 -6.03
CA PHE A 52 -15.23 -20.95 -5.05
C PHE A 52 -15.88 -22.23 -5.60
N ILE A 53 -15.22 -23.37 -5.38
CA ILE A 53 -15.67 -24.66 -5.93
C ILE A 53 -17.07 -25.06 -5.42
N ASN A 54 -17.38 -24.76 -4.15
CA ASN A 54 -18.64 -25.16 -3.48
C ASN A 54 -19.35 -23.98 -2.80
N LYS A 55 -19.12 -22.75 -3.25
CA LYS A 55 -19.81 -21.55 -2.72
C LYS A 55 -20.20 -20.65 -3.87
N GLN A 56 -21.17 -19.77 -3.63
CA GLN A 56 -21.54 -18.75 -4.62
C GLN A 56 -20.36 -17.82 -4.91
N ASN A 57 -20.31 -17.34 -6.16
CA ASN A 57 -19.34 -16.33 -6.56
C ASN A 57 -19.57 -15.02 -5.82
N ARG A 58 -18.49 -14.29 -5.55
CA ARG A 58 -18.55 -12.99 -4.84
C ARG A 58 -18.68 -11.83 -5.83
N GLU A 59 -19.86 -11.68 -6.43
CA GLU A 59 -20.14 -10.56 -7.34
C GLU A 59 -19.80 -9.21 -6.69
N GLY A 60 -19.20 -8.31 -7.47
CA GLY A 60 -18.77 -6.99 -7.00
C GLY A 60 -17.37 -6.93 -6.39
N THR A 61 -16.74 -8.08 -6.04
CA THR A 61 -15.39 -8.11 -5.44
C THR A 61 -14.28 -7.53 -6.35
N GLN A 62 -14.55 -7.40 -7.66
CA GLN A 62 -13.66 -6.76 -8.62
C GLN A 62 -13.61 -5.24 -8.43
N VAL A 63 -14.73 -4.64 -8.04
CA VAL A 63 -14.83 -3.20 -7.73
C VAL A 63 -14.07 -2.88 -6.44
N ASP A 64 -14.17 -3.78 -5.45
CA ASP A 64 -13.41 -3.69 -4.20
C ASP A 64 -11.89 -3.75 -4.46
N GLU A 65 -11.45 -4.73 -5.27
CA GLU A 65 -10.03 -4.86 -5.65
C GLU A 65 -9.53 -3.59 -6.32
N LEU A 66 -10.26 -3.07 -7.31
CA LEU A 66 -9.85 -1.86 -8.04
C LEU A 66 -9.77 -0.64 -7.12
N SER A 67 -10.74 -0.48 -6.22
CA SER A 67 -10.79 0.64 -5.28
C SER A 67 -9.63 0.60 -4.30
N LEU A 68 -9.33 -0.58 -3.75
CA LEU A 68 -8.18 -0.78 -2.86
C LEU A 68 -6.84 -0.60 -3.59
N CYS A 69 -6.73 -1.09 -4.83
CA CYS A 69 -5.54 -0.87 -5.65
C CYS A 69 -5.26 0.63 -5.82
N ASN A 70 -6.29 1.38 -6.19
CA ASN A 70 -6.16 2.82 -6.41
C ASN A 70 -5.78 3.55 -5.12
N LEU A 71 -6.40 3.19 -3.99
CA LEU A 71 -6.09 3.77 -2.69
C LEU A 71 -4.64 3.53 -2.28
N PHE A 72 -4.18 2.27 -2.28
CA PHE A 72 -2.81 1.97 -1.85
C PHE A 72 -1.74 2.53 -2.78
N LYS A 73 -2.06 2.67 -4.07
CA LYS A 73 -1.18 3.29 -5.06
C LYS A 73 -1.04 4.78 -4.78
N GLN A 74 -2.15 5.45 -4.49
CA GLN A 74 -2.16 6.86 -4.08
C GLN A 74 -1.40 7.09 -2.76
N LEU A 75 -1.46 6.13 -1.84
CA LEU A 75 -0.68 6.16 -0.59
C LEU A 75 0.82 5.89 -0.80
N GLY A 76 1.26 5.42 -1.97
CA GLY A 76 2.67 5.20 -2.30
C GLY A 76 3.19 3.79 -1.98
N TYR A 77 2.32 2.79 -1.91
CA TYR A 77 2.70 1.38 -1.78
C TYR A 77 2.90 0.71 -3.13
N LYS A 78 3.78 -0.30 -3.17
CA LYS A 78 3.86 -1.25 -4.29
C LYS A 78 2.79 -2.31 -4.10
N ILE A 79 2.01 -2.60 -5.14
CA ILE A 79 0.83 -3.47 -5.04
C ILE A 79 1.07 -4.79 -5.77
N ILE A 80 0.65 -5.90 -5.16
CA ILE A 80 0.54 -7.22 -5.77
C ILE A 80 -0.91 -7.69 -5.58
N CYS A 81 -1.59 -8.03 -6.67
CA CYS A 81 -2.94 -8.56 -6.63
C CYS A 81 -2.92 -10.03 -7.03
N GLU A 82 -3.51 -10.88 -6.18
CA GLU A 82 -3.64 -12.31 -6.42
C GLU A 82 -5.10 -12.70 -6.37
N ARG A 83 -5.55 -13.56 -7.28
CA ARG A 83 -6.96 -13.92 -7.43
C ARG A 83 -7.19 -15.41 -7.29
N ASP A 84 -8.33 -15.77 -6.69
CA ASP A 84 -8.85 -17.14 -6.60
C ASP A 84 -7.83 -18.16 -6.06
N LEU A 85 -7.22 -17.84 -4.92
CA LEU A 85 -6.20 -18.67 -4.30
C LEU A 85 -6.77 -19.67 -3.29
N THR A 86 -6.13 -20.85 -3.22
CA THR A 86 -6.37 -21.81 -2.14
C THR A 86 -5.64 -21.40 -0.86
N ALA A 87 -6.10 -21.89 0.29
CA ALA A 87 -5.48 -21.62 1.58
C ALA A 87 -3.98 -21.97 1.62
N GLN A 88 -3.58 -23.07 0.96
CA GLN A 88 -2.18 -23.49 0.87
C GLN A 88 -1.32 -22.48 0.11
N VAL A 89 -1.86 -21.86 -0.94
CA VAL A 89 -1.13 -20.84 -1.72
C VAL A 89 -1.05 -19.53 -0.96
N ILE A 90 -2.12 -19.12 -0.26
CA ILE A 90 -2.13 -17.93 0.60
C ILE A 90 -1.04 -18.01 1.68
N LEU A 91 -0.88 -19.18 2.32
CA LEU A 91 0.19 -19.41 3.30
C LEU A 91 1.59 -19.24 2.70
N LYS A 92 1.80 -19.69 1.46
CA LYS A 92 3.09 -19.54 0.76
C LYS A 92 3.37 -18.08 0.41
N ILE A 93 2.37 -17.28 0.07
CA ILE A 93 2.56 -15.85 -0.25
C ILE A 93 3.13 -15.09 0.94
N ASN A 94 2.65 -15.36 2.16
CA ASN A 94 3.20 -14.73 3.37
C ASN A 94 4.71 -14.97 3.51
N THR A 95 5.19 -16.17 3.19
CA THR A 95 6.63 -16.49 3.28
C THR A 95 7.49 -15.72 2.27
N ARG A 96 6.93 -15.40 1.10
CA ARG A 96 7.62 -14.62 0.04
C ARG A 96 7.76 -13.14 0.41
N CYS A 97 6.83 -12.61 1.18
CA CYS A 97 6.78 -11.17 1.49
C CYS A 97 7.49 -10.79 2.79
N VAL A 98 7.80 -11.77 3.64
CA VAL A 98 8.57 -11.58 4.87
C VAL A 98 10.08 -11.76 4.65
N SER A 99 10.50 -12.43 3.57
CA SER A 99 11.92 -12.61 3.25
C SER A 99 12.43 -11.48 2.34
N PRO A 100 13.49 -10.74 2.72
CA PRO A 100 14.07 -9.67 1.89
C PRO A 100 14.76 -10.18 0.61
N PHE A 101 14.89 -11.51 0.44
CA PHE A 101 15.90 -12.10 -0.44
C PHE A 101 15.38 -12.83 -1.70
N SER A 102 14.07 -12.95 -1.92
CA SER A 102 13.54 -13.70 -3.08
C SER A 102 13.14 -12.85 -4.29
N PHE A 103 13.66 -11.63 -4.40
CA PHE A 103 13.54 -10.79 -5.61
C PHE A 103 14.94 -10.51 -6.20
N LEU A 104 15.64 -11.56 -6.63
CA LEU A 104 16.69 -11.43 -7.64
C LEU A 104 16.40 -12.42 -8.77
N PRO A 105 16.57 -12.00 -10.05
CA PRO A 105 16.39 -12.87 -11.21
C PRO A 105 17.43 -14.00 -11.25
#